data_AF-A0A1E7YZS0-F1
#
_entry.id   AF-A0A1E7YZS0-F1
#
_cell.length_a   1.000
_cell.length_b   1.000
_cell.length_c   1.000
_cell.angle_alpha   90.00
_cell.angle_beta   90.00
_cell.angle_gamma   90.00
#
_symmetry.space_group_name_H-M   'P 1'
#
loop_
_entity.id
_entity.type
_entity.pdbx_description
1 polymer ?
#
loop_
_entity_poly.entity_id
_entity_poly.type
_entity_poly.pdbx_seq_one_letter_code
_entity_poly.pdbx_strand_id
1 'polypeptide(L)'
;MEWGNKPTDGGNLFLTPHERDTVLREFPEADLFIKRFLGAQELIRGEQRYCIWIENAERGDAEKIPELKRRIEAVARMRAESKAEETRPAAAFPHRFRQIQSIAKNYSLVVARVSSENREYLPVGLEDGQTIIGDRNFALYDTPLWNMALIASRLHWVWIGTVCVRMRTDFSYSNTLGWNTFPVPTLTEKNKADLTRCAEDILLAREHHFPATIAELYDPANMPDDLRAAHEHNDEVLERIYIGRRFKNDTERLEKLFDLYTKMTAAATPVKGKRGRKVRDH
;
A
#
# COMPACT_ATOMS: atom_id res chain seq x y z
N MET A 1 -7.38 0.00 -3.77
CA MET A 1 -6.11 -0.27 -3.08
C MET A 1 -5.79 -1.72 -3.30
N GLU A 2 -4.63 -2.00 -3.88
CA GLU A 2 -4.22 -3.34 -4.29
C GLU A 2 -3.19 -3.91 -3.32
N TRP A 3 -3.15 -5.24 -3.25
CA TRP A 3 -2.06 -5.93 -2.56
C TRP A 3 -0.76 -5.78 -3.36
N GLY A 4 0.39 -5.83 -2.70
CA GLY A 4 1.68 -5.74 -3.38
C GLY A 4 2.05 -7.00 -4.18
N ASN A 5 3.13 -6.88 -4.96
CA ASN A 5 3.61 -7.91 -5.87
C ASN A 5 4.33 -9.03 -5.09
N LYS A 6 3.95 -10.29 -5.34
CA LYS A 6 4.50 -11.46 -4.65
C LYS A 6 5.46 -12.25 -5.53
N PRO A 7 6.75 -12.38 -5.13
CA PRO A 7 7.77 -12.98 -5.97
C PRO A 7 7.69 -14.51 -6.06
N THR A 8 7.62 -15.20 -4.93
CA THR A 8 7.78 -16.67 -4.83
C THR A 8 9.02 -17.14 -5.62
N ASP A 9 10.18 -16.67 -5.20
CA ASP A 9 11.45 -16.75 -5.92
C ASP A 9 12.61 -17.33 -5.08
N GLY A 10 12.36 -17.60 -3.78
CA GLY A 10 13.39 -18.11 -2.87
C GLY A 10 14.48 -17.08 -2.58
N GLY A 11 14.22 -15.79 -2.81
CA GLY A 11 15.20 -14.72 -2.65
C GLY A 11 16.06 -14.43 -3.88
N ASN A 12 15.97 -15.24 -4.95
CA ASN A 12 16.87 -15.13 -6.10
C ASN A 12 16.64 -13.87 -6.95
N LEU A 13 15.44 -13.30 -6.96
CA LEU A 13 15.12 -12.07 -7.70
C LEU A 13 15.37 -10.81 -6.86
N PHE A 14 16.04 -10.92 -5.70
CA PHE A 14 16.41 -9.77 -4.89
C PHE A 14 17.92 -9.55 -4.86
N LEU A 15 18.29 -8.28 -4.74
CA LEU A 15 19.66 -7.82 -4.61
C LEU A 15 19.75 -6.88 -3.40
N THR A 16 20.77 -7.08 -2.59
CA THR A 16 21.27 -6.06 -1.67
C THR A 16 21.91 -4.91 -2.45
N PRO A 17 22.12 -3.72 -1.84
CA PRO A 17 22.84 -2.63 -2.50
C PRO A 17 24.22 -3.06 -3.05
N HIS A 18 24.96 -3.85 -2.26
CA HIS A 18 26.26 -4.36 -2.67
C HIS A 18 26.19 -5.32 -3.87
N GLU A 19 25.22 -6.24 -3.88
CA GLU A 19 25.02 -7.15 -5.02
C GLU A 19 24.59 -6.38 -6.28
N ARG A 20 23.69 -5.40 -6.15
CA ARG A 20 23.30 -4.52 -7.26
C ARG A 20 24.54 -3.83 -7.84
N ASP A 21 25.32 -3.16 -7.00
CA ASP A 21 26.45 -2.36 -7.47
C ASP A 21 27.55 -3.23 -8.10
N THR A 22 27.69 -4.47 -7.63
CA THR A 22 28.57 -5.47 -8.25
C THR A 22 28.08 -5.86 -9.65
N VAL A 23 26.79 -6.19 -9.78
CA VAL A 23 26.19 -6.52 -11.09
C VAL A 23 26.30 -5.36 -12.07
N LEU A 24 26.00 -4.13 -11.65
CA LEU A 24 26.05 -2.96 -12.52
C LEU A 24 27.46 -2.55 -12.92
N ARG A 25 28.48 -2.88 -12.12
CA ARG A 25 29.88 -2.64 -12.48
C ARG A 25 30.35 -3.58 -13.59
N GLU A 26 29.89 -4.83 -13.55
CA GLU A 26 30.26 -5.86 -14.54
C GLU A 26 29.39 -5.80 -15.80
N PHE A 27 28.09 -5.52 -15.63
CA PHE A 27 27.07 -5.50 -16.67
C PHE A 27 26.20 -4.24 -16.54
N PRO A 28 26.67 -3.07 -17.00
CA PRO A 28 25.91 -1.82 -16.88
C PRO A 28 24.51 -1.87 -17.50
N GLU A 29 24.32 -2.67 -18.55
CA GLU A 29 23.03 -2.89 -19.21
C GLU A 29 21.99 -3.57 -18.30
N ALA A 30 22.41 -4.17 -17.18
CA ALA A 30 21.50 -4.79 -16.21
C ALA A 30 20.63 -3.77 -15.47
N ASP A 31 20.97 -2.48 -15.49
CA ASP A 31 20.20 -1.41 -14.84
C ASP A 31 18.75 -1.36 -15.32
N LEU A 32 18.51 -1.68 -16.60
CA LEU A 32 17.17 -1.77 -17.19
C LEU A 32 16.27 -2.80 -16.50
N PHE A 33 16.86 -3.82 -15.87
CA PHE A 33 16.15 -4.91 -15.21
C PHE A 33 16.16 -4.81 -13.68
N ILE A 34 16.83 -3.81 -13.10
CA ILE A 34 16.96 -3.67 -11.65
C ILE A 34 16.12 -2.49 -11.18
N LYS A 35 15.11 -2.79 -10.34
CA LYS A 35 14.23 -1.76 -9.76
C LYS A 35 14.36 -1.75 -8.23
N ARG A 36 14.13 -0.59 -7.62
CA ARG A 36 13.97 -0.50 -6.16
C ARG A 36 12.79 -1.38 -5.74
N PHE A 37 12.93 -2.07 -4.63
CA PHE A 37 11.88 -2.87 -4.05
C PHE A 37 11.51 -2.35 -2.66
N LEU A 38 10.21 -2.14 -2.44
CA LEU A 38 9.69 -1.67 -1.17
C LEU A 38 8.86 -2.76 -0.49
N GLY A 39 9.48 -3.49 0.43
CA GLY A 39 8.79 -4.32 1.41
C GLY A 39 8.42 -3.52 2.67
N ALA A 40 8.02 -4.23 3.73
CA ALA A 40 7.60 -3.56 4.97
C ALA A 40 8.79 -2.98 5.76
N GLN A 41 9.95 -3.64 5.73
CA GLN A 41 11.15 -3.13 6.41
C GLN A 41 11.73 -1.95 5.66
N GLU A 42 11.77 -2.03 4.33
CA GLU A 42 12.23 -0.94 3.47
C GLU A 42 11.36 0.31 3.63
N LEU A 43 10.03 0.15 3.76
CA LEU A 43 9.12 1.26 4.02
C LEU A 43 9.31 1.87 5.42
N ILE A 44 9.40 1.03 6.45
CA ILE A 44 9.37 1.51 7.85
C ILE A 44 10.75 1.95 8.35
N ARG A 45 11.80 1.22 7.99
CA ARG A 45 13.18 1.44 8.48
C ARG A 45 14.10 2.09 7.46
N GLY A 46 13.61 2.43 6.27
CA GLY A 46 14.44 3.02 5.21
C GLY A 46 15.51 2.07 4.66
N GLU A 47 15.36 0.75 4.87
CA GLU A 47 16.29 -0.24 4.32
C GLU A 47 16.28 -0.19 2.79
N GLN A 48 17.44 -0.36 2.16
CA GLN A 48 17.57 -0.40 0.72
C GLN A 48 17.55 -1.83 0.20
N ARG A 49 16.64 -2.10 -0.73
CA ARG A 49 16.55 -3.38 -1.41
C ARG A 49 16.17 -3.18 -2.87
N TYR A 50 16.68 -4.05 -3.72
CA TYR A 50 16.42 -4.05 -5.15
C TYR A 50 15.87 -5.39 -5.58
N CYS A 51 15.14 -5.38 -6.69
CA CYS A 51 14.64 -6.59 -7.33
C CYS A 51 14.97 -6.60 -8.82
N ILE A 52 15.06 -7.80 -9.36
CA ILE A 52 15.13 -8.06 -10.79
C ILE A 52 13.71 -8.10 -11.32
N TRP A 53 13.39 -7.16 -12.21
CA TRP A 53 12.07 -6.98 -12.82
C TRP A 53 12.18 -7.09 -14.34
N ILE A 54 11.74 -8.21 -14.90
CA ILE A 54 11.89 -8.54 -16.32
C ILE A 54 10.51 -8.87 -16.91
N GLU A 55 10.15 -8.20 -18.00
CA GLU A 55 8.96 -8.52 -18.79
C GLU A 55 9.22 -9.70 -19.74
N ASN A 56 8.15 -10.31 -20.26
CA ASN A 56 8.28 -11.48 -21.13
C ASN A 56 9.09 -11.21 -22.40
N ALA A 57 8.97 -10.00 -22.97
CA ALA A 57 9.71 -9.60 -24.17
C ALA A 57 11.21 -9.41 -23.89
N GLU A 58 11.55 -9.06 -22.66
CA GLU A 58 12.92 -8.70 -22.23
C GLU A 58 13.74 -9.91 -21.77
N ARG A 59 13.08 -11.05 -21.52
CA ARG A 59 13.71 -12.26 -20.99
C ARG A 59 14.97 -12.67 -21.76
N GLY A 60 14.90 -12.65 -23.09
CA GLY A 60 16.03 -13.05 -23.93
C GLY A 60 17.25 -12.15 -23.79
N ASP A 61 17.04 -10.85 -23.56
CA ASP A 61 18.13 -9.89 -23.33
C ASP A 61 18.66 -10.00 -21.90
N ALA A 62 17.78 -10.15 -20.91
CA ALA A 62 18.18 -10.36 -19.51
C ALA A 62 19.00 -11.64 -19.33
N GLU A 63 18.67 -12.74 -20.02
CA GLU A 63 19.41 -14.00 -19.96
C GLU A 63 20.79 -13.95 -20.64
N LYS A 64 21.13 -12.87 -21.38
CA LYS A 64 22.51 -12.64 -21.85
C LYS A 64 23.43 -12.20 -20.72
N ILE A 65 22.89 -11.62 -19.65
CA ILE A 65 23.64 -11.23 -18.46
C ILE A 65 23.81 -12.47 -17.57
N PRO A 66 25.05 -12.98 -17.37
CA PRO A 66 25.28 -14.26 -16.69
C PRO A 66 24.67 -14.33 -15.29
N GLU A 67 24.76 -13.26 -14.51
CA GLU A 67 24.24 -13.23 -13.14
C GLU A 67 22.70 -13.24 -13.10
N LEU A 68 22.03 -12.52 -14.03
CA LEU A 68 20.57 -12.57 -14.12
C LEU A 68 20.11 -13.95 -14.57
N LYS A 69 20.75 -14.53 -15.60
CA LYS A 69 20.46 -15.90 -16.07
C LYS A 69 20.57 -16.91 -14.92
N ARG A 70 21.65 -16.86 -14.15
CA ARG A 70 21.88 -17.75 -12.99
C ARG A 70 20.73 -17.66 -11.98
N ARG A 71 20.28 -16.44 -11.66
CA ARG A 71 19.16 -16.19 -10.73
C ARG A 71 17.83 -16.68 -11.29
N ILE A 72 17.57 -16.45 -12.57
CA ILE A 72 16.37 -16.95 -13.27
C ILE A 72 16.32 -18.49 -13.23
N GLU A 73 17.43 -19.17 -13.53
CA GLU A 73 17.51 -20.63 -13.46
C GLU A 73 17.30 -21.15 -12.02
N ALA A 74 17.82 -20.44 -11.01
CA ALA A 74 17.58 -20.79 -9.60
C ALA A 74 16.11 -20.66 -9.20
N VAL A 75 15.40 -19.63 -9.69
CA VAL A 75 13.95 -19.49 -9.50
C VAL A 75 13.20 -20.64 -10.17
N ALA A 76 13.56 -21.00 -11.41
CA ALA A 76 12.92 -22.09 -12.15
C ALA A 76 13.00 -23.41 -11.38
N ARG A 77 14.20 -23.77 -10.92
CA ARG A 77 14.45 -24.98 -10.11
C ARG A 77 13.67 -24.95 -8.81
N MET A 78 13.75 -23.87 -8.05
CA MET A 78 13.04 -23.74 -6.77
C MET A 78 11.51 -23.87 -6.92
N ARG A 79 10.93 -23.22 -7.95
CA ARG A 79 9.49 -23.32 -8.20
C ARG A 79 9.09 -24.73 -8.63
N ALA A 80 9.87 -25.39 -9.48
CA ALA A 80 9.60 -26.75 -9.96
C ALA A 80 9.64 -27.78 -8.82
N GLU A 81 10.55 -27.60 -7.86
CA GLU A 81 10.73 -28.46 -6.68
C GLU A 81 9.74 -28.13 -5.54
N SER A 82 8.86 -27.14 -5.72
CA SER A 82 7.96 -26.69 -4.66
C SER A 82 6.97 -27.77 -4.23
N LYS A 83 6.83 -27.93 -2.90
CA LYS A 83 5.80 -28.79 -2.29
C LYS A 83 4.38 -28.30 -2.60
N ALA A 84 4.20 -26.98 -2.73
CA ALA A 84 2.94 -26.35 -3.09
C ALA A 84 2.67 -26.52 -4.59
N GLU A 85 1.64 -27.28 -4.93
CA GLU A 85 1.31 -27.62 -6.32
C GLU A 85 1.06 -26.40 -7.18
N GLU A 86 0.40 -25.39 -6.63
CA GLU A 86 0.11 -24.14 -7.30
C GLU A 86 1.37 -23.34 -7.68
N THR A 87 2.53 -23.64 -7.08
CA THR A 87 3.80 -22.96 -7.36
C THR A 87 4.53 -23.56 -8.56
N ARG A 88 4.40 -24.87 -8.79
CA ARG A 88 5.16 -25.58 -9.84
C ARG A 88 4.93 -25.04 -11.25
N PRO A 89 3.70 -24.70 -11.69
CA PRO A 89 3.49 -24.09 -13.01
C PRO A 89 4.27 -22.79 -13.24
N ALA A 90 4.57 -22.04 -12.17
CA ALA A 90 5.31 -20.79 -12.27
C ALA A 90 6.81 -20.97 -12.57
N ALA A 91 7.31 -22.20 -12.60
CA ALA A 91 8.66 -22.51 -13.08
C ALA A 91 8.84 -22.20 -14.58
N ALA A 92 7.75 -22.13 -15.36
CA ALA A 92 7.78 -21.79 -16.79
C ALA A 92 8.06 -20.30 -17.07
N PHE A 93 7.81 -19.43 -16.09
CA PHE A 93 8.06 -17.98 -16.16
C PHE A 93 8.94 -17.50 -14.99
N PRO A 94 10.17 -18.02 -14.86
CA PRO A 94 11.02 -17.79 -13.69
C PRO A 94 11.63 -16.38 -13.63
N HIS A 95 11.63 -15.65 -14.74
CA HIS A 95 12.17 -14.29 -14.87
C HIS A 95 11.33 -13.21 -14.20
N ARG A 96 10.08 -13.51 -13.83
CA ARG A 96 9.13 -12.56 -13.24
C ARG A 96 8.55 -13.04 -11.92
N PHE A 97 8.01 -12.10 -11.16
CA PHE A 97 7.27 -12.39 -9.94
C PHE A 97 6.04 -13.27 -10.24
N ARG A 98 5.68 -14.15 -9.29
CA ARG A 98 4.57 -15.07 -9.48
C ARG A 98 3.22 -14.34 -9.55
N GLN A 99 3.01 -13.35 -8.68
CA GLN A 99 1.79 -12.55 -8.66
C GLN A 99 2.16 -11.08 -8.82
N ILE A 100 1.80 -10.52 -9.96
CA ILE A 100 1.97 -9.09 -10.27
C ILE A 100 0.58 -8.49 -10.19
N GLN A 101 0.37 -7.59 -9.23
CA GLN A 101 -0.92 -6.94 -8.99
C GLN A 101 -1.00 -5.64 -9.80
N SER A 102 -0.01 -4.77 -9.66
CA SER A 102 0.11 -3.53 -10.44
C SER A 102 1.50 -2.90 -10.28
N ILE A 103 1.76 -1.88 -11.10
CA ILE A 103 2.95 -1.01 -11.09
C ILE A 103 2.47 0.42 -11.34
N ALA A 104 3.04 1.39 -10.64
CA ALA A 104 2.72 2.80 -10.86
C ALA A 104 3.30 3.31 -12.18
N LYS A 105 2.56 4.20 -12.85
CA LYS A 105 3.10 5.01 -13.95
C LYS A 105 3.84 6.23 -13.42
N ASN A 106 3.27 6.90 -12.43
CA ASN A 106 3.82 8.13 -11.85
C ASN A 106 4.29 7.89 -10.42
N TYR A 107 3.38 7.49 -9.53
CA TYR A 107 3.69 7.23 -8.12
C TYR A 107 2.67 6.28 -7.48
N SER A 108 3.02 5.79 -6.29
CA SER A 108 2.16 4.97 -5.44
C SER A 108 2.11 5.50 -4.00
N LEU A 109 0.94 5.39 -3.39
CA LEU A 109 0.74 5.58 -1.95
C LEU A 109 0.76 4.22 -1.26
N VAL A 110 1.67 4.01 -0.32
CA VAL A 110 1.98 2.68 0.20
C VAL A 110 1.73 2.61 1.70
N VAL A 111 1.06 1.54 2.15
CA VAL A 111 0.79 1.25 3.56
C VAL A 111 1.30 -0.14 3.89
N ALA A 112 1.99 -0.28 5.02
CA ALA A 112 2.42 -1.59 5.50
C ALA A 112 1.21 -2.47 5.85
N ARG A 113 1.25 -3.75 5.47
CA ARG A 113 0.21 -4.71 5.86
C ARG A 113 0.16 -4.93 7.37
N VAL A 114 1.31 -4.90 8.03
CA VAL A 114 1.40 -5.00 9.48
C VAL A 114 1.97 -3.70 10.00
N SER A 115 1.22 -3.01 10.84
CA SER A 115 1.64 -1.75 11.47
C SER A 115 1.36 -1.81 12.96
N SER A 116 2.28 -1.26 13.76
CA SER A 116 2.13 -1.22 15.20
C SER A 116 0.94 -0.37 15.61
N GLU A 117 0.14 -0.87 16.55
CA GLU A 117 -0.95 -0.09 17.14
C GLU A 117 -0.46 1.05 18.05
N ASN A 118 0.82 1.08 18.41
CA ASN A 118 1.36 2.14 19.25
C ASN A 118 1.51 3.46 18.49
N ARG A 119 1.62 3.43 17.15
CA ARG A 119 1.70 4.65 16.34
C ARG A 119 0.34 5.33 16.30
N GLU A 120 0.30 6.62 16.57
CA GLU A 120 -0.96 7.39 16.58
C GLU A 120 -1.61 7.49 15.19
N TYR A 121 -0.80 7.36 14.14
CA TYR A 121 -1.19 7.41 12.74
C TYR A 121 -0.60 6.23 11.96
N LEU A 122 -1.23 5.88 10.83
CA LEU A 122 -0.64 4.97 9.86
C LEU A 122 0.41 5.73 9.03
N PRO A 123 1.68 5.28 9.02
CA PRO A 123 2.63 5.83 8.08
C PRO A 123 2.25 5.45 6.64
N VAL A 124 2.29 6.44 5.76
CA VAL A 124 1.99 6.28 4.32
C VAL A 124 3.23 6.66 3.54
N GLY A 125 3.80 5.74 2.76
CA GLY A 125 4.89 6.05 1.83
C GLY A 125 4.35 6.67 0.55
N LEU A 126 5.10 7.61 -0.03
CA LEU A 126 4.92 8.10 -1.40
C LEU A 126 6.14 7.65 -2.20
N GLU A 127 5.95 6.74 -3.14
CA GLU A 127 7.04 6.16 -3.95
C GLU A 127 6.82 6.42 -5.42
N ASP A 128 7.90 6.60 -6.18
CA ASP A 128 7.84 6.84 -7.62
C ASP A 128 7.40 5.60 -8.44
N GLY A 129 7.23 5.80 -9.75
CA GLY A 129 6.91 4.75 -10.71
C GLY A 129 8.02 3.72 -10.96
N GLN A 130 9.22 3.90 -10.38
CA GLN A 130 10.33 2.96 -10.52
C GLN A 130 10.41 1.97 -9.36
N THR A 131 9.62 2.18 -8.31
CA THR A 131 9.63 1.35 -7.11
C THR A 131 8.58 0.24 -7.18
N ILE A 132 9.03 -1.01 -7.08
CA ILE A 132 8.15 -2.18 -7.04
C ILE A 132 7.69 -2.42 -5.60
N ILE A 133 6.38 -2.36 -5.38
CA ILE A 133 5.77 -2.58 -4.06
C ILE A 133 5.60 -4.07 -3.80
N GLY A 134 6.13 -4.56 -2.67
CA GLY A 134 6.08 -5.95 -2.25
C GLY A 134 4.78 -6.36 -1.53
N ASP A 135 4.49 -7.65 -1.52
CA ASP A 135 3.30 -8.27 -0.90
C ASP A 135 3.18 -8.12 0.63
N ARG A 136 4.15 -7.49 1.28
CA ARG A 136 4.05 -7.05 2.67
C ARG A 136 3.42 -5.67 2.84
N ASN A 137 3.04 -5.04 1.74
CA ASN A 137 2.41 -3.74 1.68
C ASN A 137 1.11 -3.80 0.85
N PHE A 138 0.29 -2.76 0.99
CA PHE A 138 -0.78 -2.39 0.09
C PHE A 138 -0.46 -1.07 -0.58
N ALA A 139 -0.96 -0.86 -1.79
CA ALA A 139 -0.73 0.37 -2.53
C ALA A 139 -1.96 0.90 -3.28
N LEU A 140 -2.04 2.22 -3.37
CA LEU A 140 -2.84 2.93 -4.37
C LEU A 140 -1.89 3.43 -5.47
N TYR A 141 -2.15 3.05 -6.71
CA TYR A 141 -1.33 3.41 -7.86
C TYR A 141 -1.98 4.55 -8.64
N ASP A 142 -1.21 5.60 -8.93
CA ASP A 142 -1.64 6.73 -9.76
C ASP A 142 -2.95 7.41 -9.29
N THR A 143 -3.22 7.36 -7.98
CA THR A 143 -4.39 7.99 -7.38
C THR A 143 -4.09 9.41 -6.93
N PRO A 144 -5.06 10.35 -6.99
CA PRO A 144 -4.87 11.70 -6.47
C PRO A 144 -4.33 11.74 -5.04
N LEU A 145 -3.42 12.69 -4.76
CA LEU A 145 -2.70 12.75 -3.50
C LEU A 145 -3.59 12.93 -2.26
N TRP A 146 -4.77 13.54 -2.38
CA TRP A 146 -5.73 13.64 -1.26
C TRP A 146 -6.14 12.29 -0.65
N ASN A 147 -5.95 11.16 -1.35
CA ASN A 147 -6.17 9.84 -0.76
C ASN A 147 -5.20 9.56 0.40
N MET A 148 -3.98 10.11 0.36
CA MET A 148 -3.01 10.01 1.44
C MET A 148 -3.53 10.66 2.72
N ALA A 149 -4.15 11.85 2.62
CA ALA A 149 -4.74 12.55 3.75
C ALA A 149 -5.80 11.70 4.47
N LEU A 150 -6.60 10.94 3.72
CA LEU A 150 -7.55 9.99 4.31
C LEU A 150 -6.83 8.88 5.07
N ILE A 151 -5.86 8.22 4.44
CA ILE A 151 -5.15 7.08 5.03
C ILE A 151 -4.35 7.49 6.27
N ALA A 152 -3.73 8.67 6.23
CA ALA A 152 -2.88 9.24 7.28
C ALA A 152 -3.69 9.88 8.42
N SER A 153 -5.02 9.86 8.37
CA SER A 153 -5.90 10.45 9.39
C SER A 153 -6.13 9.53 10.58
N ARG A 154 -6.45 10.13 11.73
CA ARG A 154 -6.93 9.40 12.90
C ARG A 154 -8.25 8.68 12.63
N LEU A 155 -9.12 9.25 11.78
CA LEU A 155 -10.38 8.61 11.38
C LEU A 155 -10.15 7.24 10.72
N HIS A 156 -9.22 7.16 9.77
CA HIS A 156 -8.91 5.90 9.10
C HIS A 156 -8.19 4.94 10.05
N TRP A 157 -7.29 5.44 10.89
CA TRP A 157 -6.66 4.64 11.94
C TRP A 157 -7.68 3.99 12.89
N VAL A 158 -8.67 4.76 13.35
CA VAL A 158 -9.74 4.28 14.24
C VAL A 158 -10.63 3.25 13.51
N TRP A 159 -10.93 3.50 12.24
CA TRP A 159 -11.67 2.56 11.39
C TRP A 159 -10.94 1.22 11.29
N ILE A 160 -9.69 1.21 10.81
CA ILE A 160 -8.94 -0.03 10.62
C ILE A 160 -8.70 -0.78 11.93
N GLY A 161 -8.48 -0.07 13.04
CA GLY A 161 -8.32 -0.69 14.36
C GLY A 161 -9.58 -1.40 14.86
N THR A 162 -10.73 -1.10 14.25
CA THR A 162 -12.04 -1.68 14.57
C THR A 162 -12.45 -2.81 13.61
N VAL A 163 -12.22 -2.64 12.31
CA VAL A 163 -12.77 -3.56 11.29
C VAL A 163 -11.73 -4.54 10.72
N CYS A 164 -10.44 -4.24 10.82
CA CYS A 164 -9.40 -5.15 10.36
C CYS A 164 -9.02 -6.15 11.45
N VAL A 165 -8.48 -7.29 11.01
CA VAL A 165 -7.96 -8.32 11.92
C VAL A 165 -6.67 -7.81 12.57
N ARG A 166 -6.31 -8.39 13.72
CA ARG A 166 -5.06 -8.10 14.41
C ARG A 166 -4.04 -9.22 14.23
N MET A 167 -2.76 -8.85 14.20
CA MET A 167 -1.64 -9.77 14.29
C MET A 167 -1.00 -9.63 15.67
N ARG A 168 -1.41 -10.50 16.61
CA ARG A 168 -1.22 -10.26 18.05
C ARG A 168 -1.92 -8.96 18.45
N THR A 169 -1.17 -7.93 18.84
CA THR A 169 -1.68 -6.59 19.17
C THR A 169 -1.68 -5.65 17.97
N ASP A 170 -0.76 -5.86 17.02
CA ASP A 170 -0.58 -4.98 15.86
C ASP A 170 -1.72 -5.10 14.85
N PHE A 171 -1.91 -4.06 14.03
CA PHE A 171 -2.89 -4.10 12.94
C PHE A 171 -2.43 -5.03 11.83
N SER A 172 -3.37 -5.84 11.32
CA SER A 172 -3.23 -6.55 10.04
C SER A 172 -4.13 -5.86 9.03
N TYR A 173 -3.60 -4.83 8.37
CA TYR A 173 -4.30 -4.02 7.39
C TYR A 173 -4.89 -4.91 6.28
N SER A 174 -6.10 -4.56 5.84
CA SER A 174 -6.79 -5.21 4.75
C SER A 174 -7.39 -4.17 3.81
N ASN A 175 -7.17 -4.32 2.51
CA ASN A 175 -7.88 -3.48 1.53
C ASN A 175 -9.38 -3.79 1.52
N THR A 176 -9.79 -5.05 1.67
CA THR A 176 -11.22 -5.44 1.61
C THR A 176 -12.01 -5.03 2.84
N LEU A 177 -11.40 -5.08 4.02
CA LEU A 177 -12.07 -4.73 5.28
C LEU A 177 -11.79 -3.31 5.74
N GLY A 178 -10.60 -2.75 5.45
CA GLY A 178 -10.21 -1.40 5.84
C GLY A 178 -10.57 -0.38 4.76
N TRP A 179 -9.78 -0.35 3.69
CA TRP A 179 -9.92 0.69 2.65
C TRP A 179 -11.26 0.66 1.90
N ASN A 180 -11.69 -0.50 1.40
CA ASN A 180 -12.87 -0.61 0.54
C ASN A 180 -14.19 -0.35 1.29
N THR A 181 -14.17 -0.40 2.62
CA THR A 181 -15.33 -0.14 3.47
C THR A 181 -15.25 1.20 4.20
N PHE A 182 -14.13 1.92 4.09
CA PHE A 182 -13.93 3.19 4.77
C PHE A 182 -14.96 4.20 4.27
N PRO A 183 -15.90 4.64 5.12
CA PRO A 183 -17.03 5.44 4.67
C PRO A 183 -16.60 6.90 4.54
N VAL A 184 -16.48 7.36 3.29
CA VAL A 184 -16.11 8.74 2.96
C VAL A 184 -17.33 9.51 2.46
N PRO A 185 -17.68 10.67 3.03
CA PRO A 185 -18.76 11.50 2.51
C PRO A 185 -18.42 12.02 1.10
N THR A 186 -19.41 12.52 0.38
CA THR A 186 -19.16 13.15 -0.92
C THR A 186 -18.20 14.34 -0.76
N LEU A 187 -17.04 14.25 -1.41
CA LEU A 187 -16.01 15.30 -1.37
C LEU A 187 -16.24 16.33 -2.49
N THR A 188 -16.28 17.60 -2.12
CA THR A 188 -16.24 18.71 -3.08
C THR A 188 -14.84 18.88 -3.66
N GLU A 189 -14.69 19.65 -4.74
CA GLU A 189 -13.37 19.97 -5.28
C GLU A 189 -12.52 20.78 -4.29
N LYS A 190 -13.14 21.65 -3.50
CA LYS A 190 -12.45 22.35 -2.41
C LYS A 190 -11.95 21.36 -1.36
N ASN A 191 -12.77 20.39 -0.95
CA ASN A 191 -12.36 19.36 0.01
C ASN A 191 -11.13 18.58 -0.51
N LYS A 192 -11.14 18.19 -1.79
CA LYS A 192 -10.00 17.48 -2.40
C LYS A 192 -8.74 18.35 -2.43
N ALA A 193 -8.86 19.63 -2.76
CA ALA A 193 -7.73 20.56 -2.76
C ALA A 193 -7.16 20.76 -1.35
N ASP A 194 -8.02 20.97 -0.35
CA ASP A 194 -7.62 21.15 1.06
C ASP A 194 -6.94 19.87 1.60
N LEU A 195 -7.47 18.69 1.28
CA LEU A 195 -6.87 17.40 1.65
C LEU A 195 -5.55 17.11 0.91
N THR A 196 -5.43 17.53 -0.36
CA THR A 196 -4.14 17.46 -1.07
C THR A 196 -3.10 18.31 -0.37
N ARG A 197 -3.43 19.56 0.03
CA ARG A 197 -2.54 20.42 0.80
C ARG A 197 -2.11 19.75 2.11
N CYS A 198 -3.04 19.17 2.86
CA CYS A 198 -2.72 18.45 4.10
C CYS A 198 -1.75 17.29 3.87
N ALA A 199 -1.93 16.52 2.79
CA ALA A 199 -1.01 15.44 2.44
C ALA A 199 0.40 15.95 2.07
N GLU A 200 0.48 17.05 1.31
CA GLU A 200 1.74 17.73 0.99
C GLU A 200 2.45 18.22 2.25
N ASP A 201 1.72 18.85 3.18
CA ASP A 201 2.29 19.39 4.41
C ASP A 201 2.84 18.27 5.32
N ILE A 202 2.17 17.11 5.38
CA ILE A 202 2.71 15.92 6.08
C ILE A 202 4.01 15.45 5.40
N LEU A 203 4.06 15.39 4.08
CA LEU A 203 5.26 14.98 3.34
C LEU A 203 6.42 15.96 3.56
N LEU A 204 6.15 17.27 3.48
CA LEU A 204 7.13 18.33 3.70
C LEU A 204 7.67 18.32 5.13
N ALA A 205 6.79 18.14 6.13
CA ALA A 205 7.23 18.01 7.52
C ALA A 205 8.19 16.84 7.70
N ARG A 206 7.92 15.67 7.08
CA ARG A 206 8.87 14.54 7.13
C ARG A 206 10.21 14.86 6.46
N GLU A 207 10.18 15.54 5.31
CA GLU A 207 11.39 15.88 4.57
C GLU A 207 12.35 16.79 5.36
N HIS A 208 11.81 17.69 6.20
CA HIS A 208 12.64 18.53 7.08
C HIS A 208 13.50 17.74 8.06
N HIS A 209 13.13 16.50 8.35
CA HIS A 209 13.84 15.61 9.27
C HIS A 209 14.70 14.56 8.55
N PHE A 210 14.90 14.67 7.24
CA PHE A 210 15.81 13.78 6.52
C PHE A 210 17.22 13.78 7.16
N PRO A 211 17.84 12.61 7.41
CA PRO A 211 17.52 11.27 6.90
C PRO A 211 16.71 10.36 7.85
N ALA A 212 15.95 10.91 8.79
CA ALA A 212 15.16 10.10 9.73
C ALA A 212 14.17 9.16 9.01
N THR A 213 14.09 7.93 9.50
CA THR A 213 13.22 6.88 8.98
C THR A 213 11.78 7.06 9.45
N ILE A 214 10.83 6.40 8.78
CA ILE A 214 9.44 6.34 9.23
C ILE A 214 9.32 5.77 10.66
N ALA A 215 10.17 4.81 11.03
CA ALA A 215 10.20 4.25 12.37
C ALA A 215 10.55 5.30 13.44
N GLU A 216 11.52 6.16 13.16
CA GLU A 216 11.95 7.24 14.06
C GLU A 216 10.92 8.37 14.10
N LEU A 217 10.43 8.81 12.94
CA LEU A 217 9.46 9.90 12.83
C LEU A 217 8.11 9.60 13.47
N TYR A 218 7.72 8.32 13.53
CA TYR A 218 6.44 7.89 14.10
C TYR A 218 6.59 7.12 15.42
N ASP A 219 7.73 7.26 16.11
CA ASP A 219 7.83 6.85 17.51
C ASP A 219 6.94 7.77 18.36
N PRO A 220 5.93 7.26 19.09
CA PRO A 220 5.02 8.10 19.87
C PRO A 220 5.73 8.99 20.90
N ALA A 221 6.86 8.53 21.43
CA ALA A 221 7.63 9.28 22.42
C ALA A 221 8.48 10.39 21.80
N ASN A 222 8.82 10.28 20.50
CA ASN A 222 9.82 11.12 19.83
C ASN A 222 9.33 11.74 18.52
N MET A 223 8.06 11.60 18.16
CA MET A 223 7.50 12.16 16.93
C MET A 223 7.64 13.68 16.93
N PRO A 224 8.29 14.28 15.89
CA PRO A 224 8.52 15.72 15.81
C PRO A 224 7.23 16.55 15.89
N ASP A 225 7.31 17.71 16.56
CA ASP A 225 6.16 18.58 16.81
C ASP A 225 5.52 19.13 15.53
N ASP A 226 6.33 19.45 14.51
CA ASP A 226 5.85 19.93 13.21
C ASP A 226 5.12 18.82 12.43
N LEU A 227 5.61 17.58 12.47
CA LEU A 227 4.95 16.43 11.89
C LEU A 227 3.63 16.12 12.61
N ARG A 228 3.62 16.19 13.94
CA ARG A 228 2.41 16.05 14.76
C ARG A 228 1.38 17.11 14.40
N ALA A 229 1.80 18.37 14.32
CA ALA A 229 0.94 19.48 13.93
C ALA A 229 0.36 19.31 12.52
N ALA A 230 1.14 18.80 11.56
CA ALA A 230 0.66 18.52 10.20
C ALA A 230 -0.44 17.44 10.20
N HIS A 231 -0.29 16.38 11.00
CA HIS A 231 -1.34 15.37 11.16
C HIS A 231 -2.60 15.91 11.87
N GLU A 232 -2.43 16.71 12.92
CA GLU A 232 -3.56 17.35 13.61
C GLU A 232 -4.33 18.31 12.70
N HIS A 233 -3.64 19.02 11.82
CA HIS A 233 -4.28 19.87 10.81
C HIS A 233 -5.06 19.04 9.80
N ASN A 234 -4.46 17.95 9.28
CA ASN A 234 -5.12 17.00 8.40
C ASN A 234 -6.41 16.45 9.03
N ASP A 235 -6.35 16.04 10.30
CA ASP A 235 -7.52 15.57 11.04
C ASP A 235 -8.56 16.68 11.21
N GLU A 236 -8.17 17.91 11.55
CA GLU A 236 -9.14 19.00 11.64
C GLU A 236 -9.89 19.23 10.34
N VAL A 237 -9.17 19.30 9.21
CA VAL A 237 -9.76 19.49 7.89
C VAL A 237 -10.70 18.34 7.56
N LEU A 238 -10.26 17.10 7.75
CA LEU A 238 -11.06 15.93 7.46
C LEU A 238 -12.31 15.84 8.35
N GLU A 239 -12.17 16.06 9.66
CA GLU A 239 -13.30 15.98 10.59
C GLU A 239 -14.34 17.07 10.33
N ARG A 240 -13.92 18.28 9.94
CA ARG A 240 -14.82 19.33 9.47
C ARG A 240 -15.59 18.92 8.22
N ILE A 241 -15.01 18.13 7.31
CA ILE A 241 -15.73 17.57 6.16
C ILE A 241 -16.81 16.58 6.62
N TYR A 242 -16.56 15.79 7.68
CA TYR A 242 -17.52 14.80 8.19
C TYR A 242 -18.67 15.40 9.00
N ILE A 243 -18.38 16.35 9.89
CA ILE A 243 -19.37 16.88 10.87
C ILE A 243 -19.31 18.40 11.10
N GLY A 244 -18.47 19.15 10.37
CA GLY A 244 -18.34 20.61 10.50
C GLY A 244 -17.46 21.09 11.67
N ARG A 245 -16.94 20.18 12.50
CA ARG A 245 -16.04 20.44 13.63
C ARG A 245 -15.14 19.24 13.91
N ARG A 246 -14.23 19.36 14.89
CA ARG A 246 -13.50 18.19 15.41
C ARG A 246 -14.42 17.25 16.19
N PHE A 247 -14.14 15.95 16.12
CA PHE A 247 -14.73 14.94 17.00
C PHE A 247 -14.19 15.10 18.43
N LYS A 248 -14.99 14.70 19.40
CA LYS A 248 -14.67 14.77 20.83
C LYS A 248 -13.72 13.66 21.26
N ASN A 249 -13.86 12.48 20.67
CA ASN A 249 -13.09 11.27 21.00
C ASN A 249 -13.28 10.19 19.92
N ASP A 250 -12.56 9.07 20.06
CA ASP A 250 -12.61 7.95 19.12
C ASP A 250 -13.98 7.23 19.10
N THR A 251 -14.75 7.28 20.19
CA THR A 251 -16.12 6.74 20.21
C THR A 251 -17.03 7.50 19.25
N GLU A 252 -17.02 8.84 19.30
CA GLU A 252 -17.81 9.67 18.39
C GLU A 252 -17.39 9.47 16.92
N ARG A 253 -16.08 9.29 16.68
CA ARG A 253 -15.55 8.95 15.35
C ARG A 253 -16.17 7.65 14.84
N LEU A 254 -16.13 6.59 15.63
CA LEU A 254 -16.66 5.28 15.24
C LEU A 254 -18.17 5.30 15.00
N GLU A 255 -18.94 5.92 15.90
CA GLU A 255 -20.39 6.06 15.74
C GLU A 255 -20.74 6.72 14.40
N LYS A 256 -20.04 7.80 14.05
CA LYS A 256 -20.26 8.50 12.79
C LYS A 256 -19.86 7.67 11.57
N LEU A 257 -18.74 6.96 11.64
CA LEU A 257 -18.27 6.10 10.55
C LEU A 257 -19.27 4.95 10.31
N PHE A 258 -19.74 4.27 11.36
CA PHE A 258 -20.74 3.20 11.22
C PHE A 258 -22.09 3.70 10.69
N ASP A 259 -22.56 4.87 11.14
CA ASP A 259 -23.75 5.53 10.60
C ASP A 259 -23.63 5.77 9.07
N LEU A 260 -22.50 6.35 8.63
CA LEU A 260 -22.24 6.59 7.21
C LEU A 260 -22.14 5.28 6.42
N TYR A 261 -21.39 4.29 6.93
CA TYR A 261 -21.26 2.98 6.29
C TYR A 261 -22.62 2.31 6.10
N THR A 262 -23.49 2.36 7.11
CA THR A 262 -24.84 1.76 7.06
C THR A 262 -25.70 2.45 6.01
N LYS A 263 -25.66 3.79 5.94
CA LYS A 263 -26.38 4.58 4.93
C LYS A 263 -25.90 4.28 3.51
N MET A 264 -24.58 4.20 3.30
CA MET A 264 -23.99 3.93 1.98
C MET A 264 -24.31 2.50 1.49
N THR A 265 -24.28 1.51 2.38
CA THR A 265 -24.59 0.11 2.03
C THR A 265 -26.08 -0.13 1.82
N ALA A 266 -26.95 0.53 2.59
CA ALA A 266 -28.39 0.49 2.37
C ALA A 266 -28.79 1.11 1.02
N ALA A 267 -28.18 2.23 0.63
CA ALA A 267 -28.42 2.88 -0.65
C ALA A 267 -27.90 2.07 -1.86
N ALA A 268 -26.87 1.25 -1.68
CA ALA A 268 -26.27 0.42 -2.74
C ALA A 268 -27.07 -0.87 -3.05
N THR A 269 -28.04 -1.26 -2.23
CA THR A 269 -28.84 -2.47 -2.46
C THR A 269 -30.03 -2.17 -3.39
N PRO A 270 -30.15 -2.80 -4.58
CA PRO A 270 -31.32 -2.60 -5.43
C PRO A 270 -32.57 -3.16 -4.73
N VAL A 271 -33.63 -2.35 -4.64
CA VAL A 271 -34.94 -2.79 -4.18
C VAL A 271 -35.40 -3.95 -5.07
N LYS A 272 -35.42 -5.18 -4.54
CA LYS A 272 -35.99 -6.34 -5.26
C LYS A 272 -37.45 -6.02 -5.60
N GLY A 273 -37.72 -5.85 -6.89
CA GLY A 273 -39.05 -5.54 -7.41
C GLY A 273 -40.11 -6.52 -6.92
N LYS A 274 -41.26 -5.97 -6.51
CA LYS A 274 -42.48 -6.71 -6.15
C LYS A 274 -42.80 -7.73 -7.26
N ARG A 275 -42.82 -9.02 -6.92
CA ARG A 275 -43.37 -10.07 -7.79
C ARG A 275 -44.84 -9.75 -8.06
N GLY A 276 -45.15 -9.47 -9.32
CA GLY A 276 -46.52 -9.32 -9.81
C GLY A 276 -47.34 -10.57 -9.49
N ARG A 277 -48.49 -10.34 -8.86
CA ARG A 277 -49.52 -11.33 -8.56
C ARG A 277 -50.08 -11.82 -9.90
N LYS A 278 -49.78 -13.06 -10.30
CA LYS A 278 -50.46 -13.70 -11.43
C LYS A 278 -51.93 -13.87 -11.06
N VAL A 279 -52.80 -13.15 -11.77
CA VAL A 279 -54.23 -13.39 -11.82
C VAL A 279 -54.43 -14.77 -12.45
N ARG A 280 -55.21 -15.62 -11.79
CA ARG A 280 -55.75 -16.85 -12.36
C ARG A 280 -57.08 -16.49 -12.99
N ASP A 281 -57.21 -16.69 -14.28
CA ASP A 281 -58.52 -16.78 -14.93
C ASP A 281 -58.78 -18.23 -15.33
N HIS A 282 -60.05 -18.59 -15.18
CA HIS A 282 -60.68 -19.89 -15.40
C HIS A 282 -60.83 -20.24 -16.88
#